data_AF-A0A1G9N7E3-F1
#
_entry.id   AF-A0A1G9N7E3-F1
#
_cell.length_a   1.000
_cell.length_b   1.000
_cell.length_c   1.000
_cell.angle_alpha   90.00
_cell.angle_beta   90.00
_cell.angle_gamma   90.00
#
_symmetry.space_group_name_H-M   'P 1'
#
loop_
_entity.id
_entity.type
_entity.pdbx_description
1 polymer ?
#
loop_
_entity_poly.entity_id
_entity_poly.type
_entity_poly.pdbx_seq_one_letter_code
_entity_poly.pdbx_strand_id
1 'polypeptide(L)'
;MGRKSVIIKSSISGILFVALLSLFLTKNNSEPYERIQQLNSNCPPGFKRNQNNECIAQNLYMQYNSPNNIGVGGLKTALPEIRDGFSPQQIDLGRYLFFDPILSGNGTMACASCHNPAKGFSDGMPTSIGNNNQKLQRSAPTLWNVAYLRKFFWDGRANSLEAQLQGPLFSEVEMNNSPENLLNTLNSIEAYVELFREAFPKKKNGNPITLDEIYTAISAFESSLISLNSKYDRYAHGYHKALNQNEVEGMNIFRSFVARCAECHTPPLFTNQQFAVIGTPEAEGLRLDPGAQIPFNDTTLRGAFKVPSLRNIENTAPYMHSGNFKTLRETVQFYNDGRGHAVPKNEDLIIHWHIWEPNLTEYELDRLVDFLKTLTDESFMPSIPETLPSGLKPAI
;
A
#
# COMPACT_ATOMS: atom_id res chain seq x y z
N MET A 1 57.97 61.27 -32.75
CA MET A 1 59.01 60.26 -32.43
C MET A 1 58.31 58.93 -32.21
N GLY A 2 58.60 57.82 -32.85
CA GLY A 2 59.41 57.48 -34.00
C GLY A 2 58.80 56.20 -34.61
N ARG A 3 58.79 56.14 -35.94
CA ARG A 3 58.33 55.02 -36.77
C ARG A 3 59.09 53.73 -36.51
N LYS A 4 58.45 52.59 -36.83
CA LYS A 4 58.88 51.48 -37.73
C LYS A 4 57.86 50.34 -37.55
N SER A 5 57.39 49.58 -38.53
CA SER A 5 57.64 49.41 -39.97
C SER A 5 56.58 48.40 -40.47
N VAL A 6 55.62 48.81 -41.31
CA VAL A 6 55.38 48.38 -42.71
C VAL A 6 56.12 47.11 -43.19
N ILE A 7 55.37 46.21 -43.86
CA ILE A 7 55.56 45.60 -45.21
C ILE A 7 54.83 44.22 -45.22
N ILE A 8 53.62 44.08 -45.80
CA ILE A 8 53.29 43.80 -47.24
C ILE A 8 53.66 42.33 -47.59
N LYS A 9 52.80 41.43 -48.11
CA LYS A 9 51.99 41.48 -49.35
C LYS A 9 51.16 40.19 -49.54
N SER A 10 50.07 40.31 -50.32
CA SER A 10 49.53 39.36 -51.34
C SER A 10 49.04 37.97 -50.89
N SER A 11 47.97 37.38 -51.41
CA SER A 11 47.16 37.66 -52.60
C SER A 11 45.88 36.82 -52.60
N ILE A 12 44.79 37.44 -53.06
CA ILE A 12 43.83 36.97 -54.08
C ILE A 12 42.97 35.73 -53.82
N SER A 13 41.69 35.94 -54.16
CA SER A 13 40.65 34.96 -54.54
C SER A 13 39.87 34.39 -53.36
N GLY A 14 38.55 34.40 -53.32
CA GLY A 14 37.55 34.70 -54.34
C GLY A 14 36.23 34.16 -53.78
N ILE A 15 35.18 34.96 -53.90
CA ILE A 15 33.79 34.60 -54.19
C ILE A 15 33.27 33.26 -53.60
N LEU A 16 32.36 33.31 -52.61
CA LEU A 16 30.97 32.85 -52.80
C LEU A 16 30.11 33.17 -51.56
N PHE A 17 29.06 33.96 -51.79
CA PHE A 17 27.97 34.23 -50.87
C PHE A 17 27.07 32.99 -50.86
N VAL A 18 27.01 32.22 -49.77
CA VAL A 18 26.02 31.16 -49.58
C VAL A 18 25.45 31.26 -48.17
N ALA A 19 24.12 31.32 -48.13
CA ALA A 19 23.28 31.51 -46.97
C ALA A 19 23.56 30.50 -45.84
N LEU A 20 23.80 31.02 -44.63
CA LEU A 20 23.68 30.26 -43.39
C LEU A 20 22.23 30.33 -42.91
N LEU A 21 21.39 29.41 -43.40
CA LEU A 21 20.25 28.93 -42.62
C LEU A 21 20.76 27.79 -41.74
N SER A 22 21.07 28.12 -40.49
CA SER A 22 21.36 27.13 -39.45
C SER A 22 20.11 26.31 -39.16
N LEU A 23 20.09 25.07 -39.63
CA LEU A 23 19.18 24.02 -39.16
C LEU A 23 19.47 23.74 -37.67
N PHE A 24 18.61 24.24 -36.79
CA PHE A 24 18.43 23.65 -35.46
C PHE A 24 17.63 22.36 -35.62
N LEU A 25 18.32 21.26 -35.92
CA LEU A 25 17.78 19.92 -35.70
C LEU A 25 17.78 19.69 -34.18
N THR A 26 16.60 19.85 -33.56
CA THR A 26 16.35 19.34 -32.21
C THR A 26 16.50 17.83 -32.24
N LYS A 27 17.68 17.34 -31.84
CA LYS A 27 17.93 15.93 -31.62
C LYS A 27 17.07 15.52 -30.41
N ASN A 28 15.90 14.97 -30.68
CA ASN A 28 15.06 14.34 -29.68
C ASN A 28 15.82 13.09 -29.20
N ASN A 29 16.65 13.25 -28.17
CA ASN A 29 17.25 12.14 -27.46
C ASN A 29 16.18 11.51 -26.57
N SER A 30 15.22 10.80 -27.17
CA SER A 30 14.54 9.74 -26.44
C SER A 30 15.55 8.61 -26.32
N GLU A 31 16.01 8.31 -25.10
CA GLU A 31 16.72 7.05 -24.86
C GLU A 31 15.87 5.89 -25.42
N PRO A 32 16.48 4.90 -26.08
CA PRO A 32 15.73 3.77 -26.63
C PRO A 32 15.04 3.04 -25.47
N TYR A 33 13.71 3.06 -25.49
CA TYR A 33 12.89 2.30 -24.55
C TYR A 33 13.28 0.82 -24.63
N GLU A 34 13.87 0.30 -23.56
CA GLU A 34 14.25 -1.10 -23.47
C GLU A 34 12.98 -1.93 -23.21
N ARG A 35 12.50 -2.62 -24.25
CA ARG A 35 11.27 -3.40 -24.20
C ARG A 35 11.42 -4.52 -23.17
N ILE A 36 10.55 -4.54 -22.16
CA ILE A 36 10.43 -5.67 -21.22
C ILE A 36 10.03 -6.91 -22.02
N GLN A 37 10.90 -7.92 -22.06
CA GLN A 37 10.71 -9.08 -22.92
C GLN A 37 9.93 -10.23 -22.26
N GLN A 38 10.06 -10.41 -20.94
CA GLN A 38 9.47 -11.54 -20.21
C GLN A 38 9.15 -11.17 -18.75
N LEU A 39 8.13 -11.81 -18.19
CA LEU A 39 7.77 -11.72 -16.78
C LEU A 39 8.69 -12.58 -15.90
N ASN A 40 8.84 -12.19 -14.64
CA ASN A 40 9.61 -12.98 -13.68
C ASN A 40 8.99 -14.37 -13.48
N SER A 41 9.83 -15.40 -13.56
CA SER A 41 9.44 -16.80 -13.39
C SER A 41 9.64 -17.33 -11.96
N ASN A 42 10.22 -16.52 -11.08
CA ASN A 42 10.44 -16.85 -9.67
C ASN A 42 9.34 -16.26 -8.79
N CYS A 43 8.90 -17.03 -7.80
CA CYS A 43 8.00 -16.50 -6.78
C CYS A 43 8.69 -15.40 -5.96
N PRO A 44 7.92 -14.41 -5.49
CA PRO A 44 8.45 -13.38 -4.60
C PRO A 44 8.94 -13.98 -3.28
N PRO A 45 9.81 -13.26 -2.54
CA PRO A 45 10.23 -13.66 -1.20
C PRO A 45 9.03 -13.98 -0.29
N GLY A 46 9.16 -15.04 0.52
CA GLY A 46 8.06 -15.53 1.34
C GLY A 46 7.10 -16.50 0.63
N PHE A 47 7.34 -16.83 -0.65
CA PHE A 47 6.54 -17.80 -1.39
C PHE A 47 7.41 -18.91 -2.00
N LYS A 48 6.84 -20.10 -2.12
CA LYS A 48 7.45 -21.25 -2.78
C LYS A 48 6.58 -21.71 -3.94
N ARG A 49 7.20 -21.88 -5.11
CA ARG A 49 6.52 -22.38 -6.30
C ARG A 49 6.18 -23.87 -6.15
N ASN A 50 4.94 -24.24 -6.43
CA ASN A 50 4.50 -25.63 -6.47
C ASN A 50 4.61 -26.23 -7.89
N GLN A 51 4.12 -27.45 -8.08
CA GLN A 51 4.17 -28.17 -9.38
C GLN A 51 3.23 -27.58 -10.44
N ASN A 52 2.22 -26.82 -10.04
CA ASN A 52 1.23 -26.18 -10.92
C ASN A 52 1.66 -24.77 -11.37
N ASN A 53 2.90 -24.36 -11.08
CA ASN A 53 3.40 -22.99 -11.29
C ASN A 53 2.66 -21.96 -10.42
N GLU A 54 2.25 -22.34 -9.22
CA GLU A 54 1.57 -21.44 -8.26
C GLU A 54 2.52 -21.10 -7.11
N CYS A 55 2.53 -19.84 -6.70
CA CYS A 55 3.27 -19.34 -5.56
C CYS A 55 2.43 -19.51 -4.29
N ILE A 56 2.88 -20.42 -3.42
CA ILE A 56 2.23 -20.73 -2.15
C ILE A 56 3.01 -20.07 -1.02
N ALA A 57 2.32 -19.34 -0.14
CA ALA A 57 2.96 -18.61 0.94
C ALA A 57 3.71 -19.55 1.89
N GLN A 58 4.85 -19.10 2.40
CA GLN A 58 5.70 -19.81 3.35
C GLN A 58 6.09 -18.85 4.47
N ASN A 59 5.63 -19.11 5.69
CA ASN A 59 5.93 -18.26 6.83
C ASN A 59 6.04 -19.09 8.12
N LEU A 60 6.61 -18.48 9.17
CA LEU A 60 6.85 -19.14 10.46
C LEU A 60 5.55 -19.60 11.14
N TYR A 61 4.44 -18.91 10.88
CA TYR A 61 3.13 -19.21 11.45
C TYR A 61 2.51 -20.51 10.92
N MET A 62 3.06 -21.09 9.85
CA MET A 62 2.66 -22.40 9.32
C MET A 62 3.39 -23.57 9.99
N GLN A 63 4.38 -23.32 10.86
CA GLN A 63 5.24 -24.37 11.44
C GLN A 63 4.63 -25.07 12.67
N TYR A 64 3.46 -24.65 13.13
CA TYR A 64 2.77 -25.26 14.26
C TYR A 64 1.27 -25.35 14.02
N ASN A 65 0.66 -26.42 14.52
CA ASN A 65 -0.79 -26.52 14.59
C ASN A 65 -1.27 -25.72 15.80
N SER A 66 -2.09 -24.69 15.59
CA SER A 66 -2.80 -24.03 16.68
C SER A 66 -3.85 -25.01 17.21
N PRO A 67 -3.81 -25.45 18.48
CA PRO A 67 -4.85 -26.29 19.03
C PRO A 67 -6.19 -25.54 18.91
N ASN A 68 -7.16 -26.15 18.22
CA ASN A 68 -8.59 -25.79 18.22
C ASN A 68 -9.10 -24.66 17.30
N ASN A 69 -8.42 -24.24 16.21
CA ASN A 69 -8.95 -23.22 15.26
C ASN A 69 -9.40 -21.88 15.90
N ILE A 70 -9.08 -21.68 17.18
CA ILE A 70 -9.49 -20.55 18.01
C ILE A 70 -8.26 -20.19 18.81
N GLY A 71 -7.76 -18.97 18.63
CA GLY A 71 -6.60 -18.45 19.34
C GLY A 71 -6.89 -18.34 20.83
N VAL A 72 -6.61 -19.39 21.60
CA VAL A 72 -6.59 -19.32 23.06
C VAL A 72 -5.19 -18.88 23.48
N GLY A 73 -5.13 -17.70 24.09
CA GLY A 73 -3.96 -17.01 24.68
C GLY A 73 -2.59 -17.68 24.54
N GLY A 74 -1.71 -17.05 23.75
CA GLY A 74 -0.31 -17.45 23.60
C GLY A 74 0.33 -16.73 22.41
N LEU A 75 1.66 -16.81 22.29
CA LEU A 75 2.38 -16.23 21.14
C LEU A 75 2.19 -17.04 19.84
N LYS A 76 1.71 -18.28 19.96
CA LYS A 76 1.48 -19.21 18.85
C LYS A 76 0.01 -19.25 18.47
N THR A 77 -0.40 -18.31 17.62
CA THR A 77 -1.75 -18.24 17.03
C THR A 77 -1.66 -18.46 15.53
N ALA A 78 -2.67 -19.10 14.92
CA ALA A 78 -2.73 -19.29 13.48
C ALA A 78 -3.08 -17.98 12.76
N LEU A 79 -2.60 -17.83 11.52
CA LEU A 79 -3.08 -16.80 10.61
C LEU A 79 -4.43 -17.21 10.00
N PRO A 80 -5.27 -16.24 9.59
CA PRO A 80 -6.38 -16.52 8.68
C PRO A 80 -5.89 -17.19 7.39
N GLU A 81 -6.82 -17.77 6.65
CA GLU A 81 -6.55 -18.23 5.28
C GLU A 81 -6.00 -17.08 4.43
N ILE A 82 -4.92 -17.36 3.69
CA ILE A 82 -4.28 -16.40 2.78
C ILE A 82 -4.85 -16.57 1.38
N ARG A 83 -4.99 -15.45 0.66
CA ARG A 83 -5.21 -15.45 -0.79
C ARG A 83 -3.87 -15.62 -1.52
N ASP A 84 -3.43 -16.86 -1.74
CA ASP A 84 -2.27 -17.21 -2.55
C ASP A 84 -2.66 -18.08 -3.77
N GLY A 85 -1.69 -18.75 -4.41
CA GLY A 85 -1.96 -19.64 -5.54
C GLY A 85 -1.85 -18.99 -6.93
N PHE A 86 -1.35 -17.75 -7.01
CA PHE A 86 -1.07 -17.07 -8.28
C PHE A 86 0.26 -17.52 -8.88
N SER A 87 0.40 -17.44 -10.20
CA SER A 87 1.69 -17.71 -10.83
C SER A 87 2.71 -16.58 -10.61
N PRO A 88 4.02 -16.87 -10.64
CA PRO A 88 5.06 -15.83 -10.64
C PRO A 88 4.79 -14.72 -11.67
N GLN A 89 4.31 -15.10 -12.86
CA GLN A 89 4.02 -14.19 -13.96
C GLN A 89 2.81 -13.30 -13.65
N GLN A 90 1.75 -13.83 -13.05
CA GLN A 90 0.60 -13.02 -12.64
C GLN A 90 1.00 -11.96 -11.59
N ILE A 91 1.83 -12.36 -10.62
CA ILE A 91 2.35 -11.46 -9.59
C ILE A 91 3.23 -10.37 -10.22
N ASP A 92 4.12 -10.72 -11.14
CA ASP A 92 5.04 -9.76 -11.76
C ASP A 92 4.32 -8.81 -12.73
N LEU A 93 3.31 -9.30 -13.46
CA LEU A 93 2.43 -8.45 -14.26
C LEU A 93 1.66 -7.46 -13.38
N GLY A 94 1.12 -7.95 -12.26
CA GLY A 94 0.49 -7.11 -11.24
C GLY A 94 1.41 -6.03 -10.71
N ARG A 95 2.69 -6.38 -10.47
CA ARG A 95 3.72 -5.43 -10.05
C ARG A 95 3.88 -4.31 -11.07
N TYR A 96 4.00 -4.61 -12.37
CA TYR A 96 4.06 -3.56 -13.38
C TYR A 96 2.81 -2.67 -13.37
N LEU A 97 1.62 -3.28 -13.37
CA LEU A 97 0.34 -2.53 -13.35
C LEU A 97 0.21 -1.62 -12.12
N PHE A 98 0.64 -2.09 -10.94
CA PHE A 98 0.56 -1.34 -9.69
C PHE A 98 1.35 -0.02 -9.70
N PHE A 99 2.47 0.02 -10.43
CA PHE A 99 3.31 1.22 -10.57
C PHE A 99 3.03 2.01 -11.86
N ASP A 100 2.21 1.50 -12.78
CA ASP A 100 1.98 2.11 -14.08
C ASP A 100 0.82 3.12 -14.06
N PRO A 101 1.09 4.42 -14.29
CA PRO A 101 0.03 5.42 -14.26
C PRO A 101 -0.96 5.30 -15.42
N ILE A 102 -0.70 4.44 -16.40
CA ILE A 102 -1.61 4.10 -17.50
C ILE A 102 -2.99 3.61 -17.02
N LEU A 103 -3.08 3.11 -15.79
CA LEU A 103 -4.34 2.69 -15.19
C LEU A 103 -5.28 3.85 -14.86
N SER A 104 -4.78 5.08 -14.73
CA SER A 104 -5.61 6.27 -14.54
C SER A 104 -6.11 6.84 -15.87
N GLY A 105 -7.30 7.43 -15.87
CA GLY A 105 -7.92 7.94 -17.11
C GLY A 105 -7.11 9.05 -17.81
N ASN A 106 -6.23 9.74 -17.08
CA ASN A 106 -5.34 10.77 -17.62
C ASN A 106 -3.87 10.35 -17.69
N GLY A 107 -3.52 9.11 -17.32
CA GLY A 107 -2.15 8.60 -17.37
C GLY A 107 -1.19 9.23 -16.35
N THR A 108 -1.68 9.78 -15.24
CA THR A 108 -0.85 10.50 -14.24
C THR A 108 -0.72 9.83 -12.87
N MET A 109 -1.58 8.85 -12.57
CA MET A 109 -1.68 8.21 -11.24
C MET A 109 -1.67 6.70 -11.35
N ALA A 110 -0.89 6.05 -10.47
CA ALA A 110 -0.88 4.61 -10.29
C ALA A 110 -1.34 4.24 -8.88
N CYS A 111 -1.52 2.95 -8.59
CA CYS A 111 -1.80 2.48 -7.23
C CYS A 111 -0.70 2.92 -6.25
N ALA A 112 0.55 2.84 -6.69
CA ALA A 112 1.73 3.24 -5.92
C ALA A 112 1.80 4.74 -5.58
N SER A 113 1.02 5.61 -6.26
CA SER A 113 0.96 7.04 -5.94
C SER A 113 0.31 7.32 -4.59
N CYS A 114 -0.63 6.46 -4.16
CA CYS A 114 -1.26 6.52 -2.84
C CYS A 114 -0.75 5.41 -1.90
N HIS A 115 -0.18 4.34 -2.46
CA HIS A 115 0.35 3.20 -1.71
C HIS A 115 1.86 3.06 -1.99
N ASN A 116 2.62 4.07 -1.57
CA ASN A 116 4.04 4.19 -1.83
C ASN A 116 4.85 3.19 -0.97
N PRO A 117 5.69 2.32 -1.57
CA PRO A 117 6.51 1.36 -0.83
C PRO A 117 7.41 2.01 0.23
N ALA A 118 7.95 3.21 -0.02
CA ALA A 118 8.81 3.94 0.91
C ALA A 118 8.04 4.54 2.11
N LYS A 119 6.72 4.41 2.13
CA LYS A 119 5.80 4.86 3.19
C LYS A 119 4.97 3.68 3.72
N GLY A 120 5.53 2.48 3.70
CA GLY A 120 4.85 1.27 4.17
C GLY A 120 3.59 0.94 3.36
N PHE A 121 3.57 1.22 2.05
CA PHE A 121 2.39 1.11 1.19
C PHE A 121 1.20 1.98 1.64
N SER A 122 1.50 3.13 2.21
CA SER A 122 0.60 4.28 2.39
C SER A 122 1.16 5.49 1.63
N ASP A 123 0.61 6.69 1.80
CA ASP A 123 1.10 7.91 1.14
C ASP A 123 1.80 8.89 2.08
N GLY A 124 1.80 8.62 3.40
CA GLY A 124 2.36 9.54 4.38
C GLY A 124 1.55 10.83 4.57
N MET A 125 0.28 10.87 4.16
CA MET A 125 -0.59 12.04 4.22
C MET A 125 -1.82 11.80 5.11
N PRO A 126 -2.42 12.87 5.69
CA PRO A 126 -3.66 12.73 6.45
C PRO A 126 -4.79 12.12 5.63
N THR A 127 -4.95 12.62 4.41
CA THR A 127 -5.81 12.04 3.39
C THR A 127 -5.14 12.22 2.03
N SER A 128 -5.35 11.26 1.13
CA SER A 128 -4.66 11.23 -0.15
C SER A 128 -5.07 12.37 -1.08
N ILE A 129 -4.24 12.62 -2.08
CA ILE A 129 -4.54 13.54 -3.18
C ILE A 129 -4.82 12.70 -4.42
N GLY A 130 -6.06 12.76 -4.88
CA GLY A 130 -6.53 12.03 -6.06
C GLY A 130 -6.47 12.85 -7.35
N ASN A 131 -7.21 12.42 -8.36
CA ASN A 131 -7.29 13.08 -9.67
C ASN A 131 -7.60 14.58 -9.55
N ASN A 132 -6.98 15.40 -10.41
CA ASN A 132 -7.11 16.86 -10.42
C ASN A 132 -6.77 17.53 -9.07
N ASN A 133 -5.86 16.95 -8.29
CA ASN A 133 -5.45 17.42 -6.96
C ASN A 133 -6.60 17.46 -5.93
N GLN A 134 -7.62 16.62 -6.10
CA GLN A 134 -8.72 16.56 -5.15
C GLN A 134 -8.28 15.86 -3.86
N LYS A 135 -8.53 16.50 -2.71
CA LYS A 135 -8.27 15.90 -1.41
C LYS A 135 -9.33 14.85 -1.11
N LEU A 136 -8.90 13.62 -0.82
CA LEU A 136 -9.80 12.52 -0.44
C LEU A 136 -10.27 12.67 1.02
N GLN A 137 -11.28 11.87 1.37
CA GLN A 137 -11.91 11.91 2.71
C GLN A 137 -11.19 11.06 3.75
N ARG A 138 -10.41 10.06 3.33
CA ARG A 138 -9.74 9.10 4.22
C ARG A 138 -8.26 8.95 3.90
N SER A 139 -7.49 8.56 4.90
CA SER A 139 -6.11 8.09 4.80
C SER A 139 -6.03 6.80 3.97
N ALA A 140 -5.00 6.65 3.14
CA ALA A 140 -4.68 5.42 2.46
C ALA A 140 -4.09 4.39 3.45
N PRO A 141 -4.79 3.27 3.75
CA PRO A 141 -4.24 2.26 4.64
C PRO A 141 -3.07 1.51 3.97
N THR A 142 -2.18 0.94 4.78
CA THR A 142 -1.13 0.05 4.27
C THR A 142 -1.72 -1.17 3.53
N LEU A 143 -1.01 -1.63 2.50
CA LEU A 143 -1.30 -2.88 1.80
C LEU A 143 -0.50 -4.08 2.34
N TRP A 144 0.34 -3.90 3.36
CA TRP A 144 1.04 -5.01 3.99
C TRP A 144 0.06 -6.03 4.57
N ASN A 145 0.27 -7.30 4.23
CA ASN A 145 -0.55 -8.45 4.65
C ASN A 145 -2.02 -8.37 4.20
N VAL A 146 -2.34 -7.59 3.16
CA VAL A 146 -3.71 -7.42 2.67
C VAL A 146 -4.35 -8.75 2.19
N ALA A 147 -3.51 -9.71 1.80
CA ALA A 147 -3.87 -11.07 1.40
C ALA A 147 -4.67 -11.87 2.45
N TYR A 148 -4.58 -11.48 3.73
CA TYR A 148 -5.28 -12.14 4.85
C TYR A 148 -6.60 -11.45 5.24
N LEU A 149 -6.93 -10.32 4.61
CA LEU A 149 -8.11 -9.54 4.94
C LEU A 149 -9.34 -10.08 4.20
N ARG A 150 -10.50 -9.99 4.86
CA ARG A 150 -11.82 -10.40 4.33
C ARG A 150 -12.74 -9.22 4.03
N LYS A 151 -12.44 -8.06 4.59
CA LYS A 151 -13.18 -6.81 4.44
C LYS A 151 -12.18 -5.71 4.08
N PHE A 152 -12.49 -4.97 3.03
CA PHE A 152 -11.62 -3.96 2.44
C PHE A 152 -12.24 -2.57 2.56
N PHE A 153 -11.39 -1.55 2.44
CA PHE A 153 -11.64 -0.17 2.90
C PHE A 153 -11.82 -0.06 4.42
N TRP A 154 -11.77 1.19 4.91
CA TRP A 154 -12.01 1.52 6.32
C TRP A 154 -13.44 1.17 6.79
N ASP A 155 -14.44 1.28 5.93
CA ASP A 155 -15.86 1.01 6.22
C ASP A 155 -16.30 -0.42 5.87
N GLY A 156 -15.42 -1.24 5.30
CA GLY A 156 -15.71 -2.63 4.98
C GLY A 156 -16.64 -2.86 3.81
N ARG A 157 -16.86 -1.85 2.95
CA ARG A 157 -17.83 -1.95 1.83
C ARG A 157 -17.48 -2.98 0.75
N ALA A 158 -16.24 -3.45 0.70
CA ALA A 158 -15.79 -4.47 -0.26
C ALA A 158 -15.40 -5.79 0.44
N ASN A 159 -15.71 -6.91 -0.21
CA ASN A 159 -15.52 -8.28 0.32
C ASN A 159 -14.39 -9.07 -0.36
N SER A 160 -13.74 -8.49 -1.37
CA SER A 160 -12.55 -9.05 -2.03
C SER A 160 -11.65 -7.92 -2.53
N LEU A 161 -10.39 -8.24 -2.85
CA LEU A 161 -9.46 -7.30 -3.50
C LEU A 161 -10.03 -6.84 -4.85
N GLU A 162 -10.59 -7.75 -5.65
CA GLU A 162 -11.16 -7.42 -6.96
C GLU A 162 -12.36 -6.47 -6.85
N ALA A 163 -13.19 -6.63 -5.82
CA ALA A 163 -14.28 -5.70 -5.53
C ALA A 163 -13.75 -4.35 -5.00
N GLN A 164 -12.66 -4.37 -4.25
CA GLN A 164 -11.99 -3.15 -3.77
C GLN A 164 -11.41 -2.36 -4.94
N LEU A 165 -10.70 -3.00 -5.88
CA LEU A 165 -9.99 -2.37 -6.99
C LEU A 165 -10.89 -1.53 -7.90
N GLN A 166 -12.15 -1.90 -8.06
CA GLN A 166 -13.13 -1.13 -8.84
C GLN A 166 -13.36 0.28 -8.26
N GLY A 167 -13.20 0.45 -6.95
CA GLY A 167 -13.31 1.74 -6.27
C GLY A 167 -12.31 2.77 -6.80
N PRO A 168 -11.00 2.63 -6.52
CA PRO A 168 -10.00 3.60 -6.94
C PRO A 168 -9.90 3.72 -8.47
N LEU A 169 -10.01 2.61 -9.22
CA LEU A 169 -9.88 2.63 -10.69
C LEU A 169 -10.92 3.52 -11.37
N PHE A 170 -12.17 3.50 -10.88
CA PHE A 170 -13.30 4.15 -11.56
C PHE A 170 -13.90 5.32 -10.77
N SER A 171 -13.37 5.62 -9.58
CA SER A 171 -13.74 6.81 -8.81
C SER A 171 -13.25 8.08 -9.52
N GLU A 172 -14.17 9.02 -9.77
CA GLU A 172 -13.88 10.30 -10.43
C GLU A 172 -12.82 11.14 -9.71
N VAL A 173 -12.74 10.94 -8.39
CA VAL A 173 -11.84 11.68 -7.50
C VAL A 173 -10.53 10.94 -7.26
N GLU A 174 -10.37 9.69 -7.69
CA GLU A 174 -9.14 8.89 -7.53
C GLU A 174 -8.44 8.68 -8.87
N MET A 175 -8.60 7.54 -9.57
CA MET A 175 -7.92 7.28 -10.84
C MET A 175 -8.75 7.69 -12.06
N ASN A 176 -10.05 7.97 -11.89
CA ASN A 176 -10.96 8.51 -12.90
C ASN A 176 -10.87 7.83 -14.27
N ASN A 177 -10.80 6.50 -14.29
CA ASN A 177 -10.85 5.72 -15.54
C ASN A 177 -12.26 5.15 -15.76
N SER A 178 -12.47 4.50 -16.91
CA SER A 178 -13.66 3.69 -17.16
C SER A 178 -13.26 2.28 -17.60
N PRO A 179 -14.11 1.26 -17.41
CA PRO A 179 -13.79 -0.10 -17.84
C PRO A 179 -13.47 -0.20 -19.34
N GLU A 180 -14.24 0.52 -20.17
CA GLU A 180 -14.03 0.56 -21.62
C GLU A 180 -12.70 1.23 -21.99
N ASN A 181 -12.41 2.39 -21.39
CA ASN A 181 -11.16 3.11 -21.67
C ASN A 181 -9.93 2.31 -21.20
N LEU A 182 -10.00 1.69 -20.03
CA LEU A 182 -8.93 0.85 -19.50
C LEU A 182 -8.63 -0.33 -20.44
N LEU A 183 -9.67 -1.04 -20.89
CA LEU A 183 -9.52 -2.15 -21.82
C LEU A 183 -8.95 -1.69 -23.17
N ASN A 184 -9.47 -0.61 -23.73
CA ASN A 184 -8.97 -0.05 -24.99
C ASN A 184 -7.50 0.35 -24.88
N THR A 185 -7.13 0.99 -23.77
CA THR A 185 -5.77 1.45 -23.50
C THR A 185 -4.80 0.27 -23.41
N LEU A 186 -5.07 -0.72 -22.55
CA LEU A 186 -4.16 -1.86 -22.36
C LEU A 186 -4.08 -2.76 -23.60
N ASN A 187 -5.17 -2.96 -24.33
CA ASN A 187 -5.15 -3.74 -25.57
C ASN A 187 -4.46 -3.01 -26.74
N SER A 188 -4.26 -1.69 -26.66
CA SER A 188 -3.51 -0.94 -27.67
C SER A 188 -1.99 -1.03 -27.49
N ILE A 189 -1.52 -1.49 -26.32
CA ILE A 189 -0.10 -1.57 -25.98
C ILE A 189 0.38 -3.00 -26.22
N GLU A 190 1.15 -3.20 -27.29
CA GLU A 190 1.69 -4.51 -27.70
C GLU A 190 2.43 -5.20 -26.53
N ALA A 191 3.22 -4.44 -25.76
CA ALA A 191 3.94 -4.97 -24.62
C ALA A 191 3.00 -5.58 -23.56
N TYR A 192 1.87 -4.93 -23.24
CA TYR A 192 0.91 -5.49 -22.30
C TYR A 192 0.20 -6.72 -22.87
N VAL A 193 -0.23 -6.68 -24.13
CA VAL A 193 -0.86 -7.84 -24.77
C VAL A 193 0.03 -9.08 -24.67
N GLU A 194 1.34 -8.91 -24.87
CA GLU A 194 2.32 -9.97 -24.73
C GLU A 194 2.50 -10.47 -23.29
N LEU A 195 2.63 -9.56 -22.32
CA LEU A 195 2.79 -9.93 -20.92
C LEU A 195 1.53 -10.60 -20.35
N PHE A 196 0.33 -10.16 -20.75
CA PHE A 196 -0.93 -10.82 -20.39
C PHE A 196 -1.03 -12.23 -20.99
N ARG A 197 -0.55 -12.43 -22.22
CA ARG A 197 -0.48 -13.76 -22.83
C ARG A 197 0.43 -14.70 -22.04
N GLU A 198 1.56 -14.20 -21.56
CA GLU A 198 2.48 -14.96 -20.72
C GLU A 198 1.87 -15.28 -19.33
N ALA A 199 1.22 -14.31 -18.68
CA ALA A 199 0.62 -14.48 -17.37
C ALA A 199 -0.62 -15.39 -17.37
N PHE A 200 -1.36 -15.45 -18.48
CA PHE A 200 -2.63 -16.18 -18.61
C PHE A 200 -2.60 -17.21 -19.77
N PRO A 201 -1.74 -18.24 -19.73
CA PRO A 201 -1.49 -19.14 -20.87
C PRO A 201 -2.68 -20.05 -21.22
N LYS A 202 -3.67 -20.19 -20.33
CA LYS A 202 -4.90 -20.95 -20.59
C LYS A 202 -5.87 -20.21 -21.52
N LYS A 203 -5.65 -18.92 -21.75
CA LYS A 203 -6.46 -18.11 -22.67
C LYS A 203 -6.16 -18.51 -24.11
N LYS A 204 -7.19 -18.55 -24.96
CA LYS A 204 -6.99 -18.78 -26.40
C LYS A 204 -6.17 -17.63 -27.00
N ASN A 205 -5.15 -17.97 -27.78
CA ASN A 205 -4.33 -17.00 -28.50
C ASN A 205 -5.20 -16.06 -29.34
N GLY A 206 -4.92 -14.75 -29.24
CA GLY A 206 -5.63 -13.70 -29.98
C GLY A 206 -6.85 -13.11 -29.26
N ASN A 207 -7.25 -13.63 -28.09
CA ASN A 207 -8.31 -13.00 -27.30
C ASN A 207 -7.79 -11.72 -26.61
N PRO A 208 -8.56 -10.61 -26.62
CA PRO A 208 -8.17 -9.35 -25.98
C PRO A 208 -8.11 -9.48 -24.46
N ILE A 209 -7.27 -8.68 -23.81
CA ILE A 209 -7.17 -8.54 -22.34
C ILE A 209 -8.56 -8.29 -21.76
N THR A 210 -8.90 -8.93 -20.64
CA THR A 210 -10.18 -8.76 -19.95
C THR A 210 -9.99 -8.05 -18.59
N LEU A 211 -11.08 -7.51 -18.03
CA LEU A 211 -11.05 -6.86 -16.70
C LEU A 211 -10.66 -7.86 -15.60
N ASP A 212 -11.17 -9.09 -15.66
CA ASP A 212 -10.87 -10.12 -14.68
C ASP A 212 -9.38 -10.46 -14.64
N GLU A 213 -8.70 -10.46 -15.78
CA GLU A 213 -7.24 -10.67 -15.85
C GLU A 213 -6.49 -9.51 -15.21
N ILE A 214 -6.93 -8.26 -15.45
CA ILE A 214 -6.33 -7.06 -14.85
C ILE A 214 -6.48 -7.10 -13.33
N TYR A 215 -7.70 -7.35 -12.83
CA TYR A 215 -7.97 -7.45 -11.40
C TYR A 215 -7.19 -8.60 -10.77
N THR A 216 -7.14 -9.77 -11.43
CA THR A 216 -6.37 -10.92 -10.95
C THR A 216 -4.89 -10.61 -10.84
N ALA A 217 -4.29 -9.94 -11.84
CA ALA A 217 -2.88 -9.59 -11.80
C ALA A 217 -2.57 -8.63 -10.65
N ILE A 218 -3.34 -7.54 -10.51
CA ILE A 218 -3.12 -6.56 -9.43
C ILE A 218 -3.32 -7.22 -8.06
N SER A 219 -4.42 -7.97 -7.87
CA SER A 219 -4.67 -8.76 -6.66
C SER A 219 -3.52 -9.73 -6.36
N ALA A 220 -2.94 -10.37 -7.37
CA ALA A 220 -1.82 -11.30 -7.20
C ALA A 220 -0.58 -10.59 -6.62
N PHE A 221 -0.27 -9.39 -7.12
CA PHE A 221 0.81 -8.58 -6.58
C PHE A 221 0.52 -8.11 -5.15
N GLU A 222 -0.65 -7.56 -4.89
CA GLU A 222 -1.06 -7.13 -3.54
C GLU A 222 -1.04 -8.29 -2.54
N SER A 223 -1.49 -9.48 -2.96
CA SER A 223 -1.42 -10.70 -2.17
C SER A 223 0.01 -11.14 -1.82
N SER A 224 1.01 -10.71 -2.60
CA SER A 224 2.41 -11.03 -2.35
C SER A 224 3.09 -10.12 -1.32
N LEU A 225 2.43 -9.02 -0.92
CA LEU A 225 2.96 -8.06 0.05
C LEU A 225 2.87 -8.62 1.48
N ILE A 226 3.85 -9.44 1.86
CA ILE A 226 3.88 -10.14 3.16
C ILE A 226 4.89 -9.52 4.11
N SER A 227 4.46 -9.29 5.36
CA SER A 227 5.25 -8.77 6.48
C SER A 227 5.02 -9.65 7.72
N LEU A 228 5.84 -10.70 7.88
CA LEU A 228 5.69 -11.74 8.91
C LEU A 228 7.05 -12.23 9.47
N ASN A 229 8.10 -11.41 9.42
CA ASN A 229 9.44 -11.70 9.92
C ASN A 229 10.07 -10.55 10.78
N SER A 230 9.20 -9.73 11.37
CA SER A 230 9.54 -8.66 12.31
C SER A 230 10.23 -9.18 13.58
N LYS A 231 10.71 -8.25 14.41
CA LYS A 231 11.25 -8.57 15.74
C LYS A 231 10.23 -9.34 16.59
N TYR A 232 8.96 -8.92 16.57
CA TYR A 232 7.88 -9.63 17.25
C TYR A 232 7.72 -11.06 16.72
N ASP A 233 7.78 -11.27 15.41
CA ASP A 233 7.63 -12.62 14.82
C ASP A 233 8.72 -13.55 15.33
N ARG A 234 9.98 -13.10 15.33
CA ARG A 234 11.11 -13.90 15.82
C ARG A 234 10.96 -14.23 17.31
N TYR A 235 10.51 -13.26 18.11
CA TYR A 235 10.22 -13.46 19.52
C TYR A 235 9.10 -14.48 19.75
N ALA A 236 7.98 -14.34 19.01
CA ALA A 236 6.83 -15.23 19.09
C ALA A 236 7.17 -16.69 18.72
N HIS A 237 8.18 -16.88 17.87
CA HIS A 237 8.67 -18.19 17.43
C HIS A 237 9.90 -18.70 18.22
N GLY A 238 10.21 -18.08 19.36
CA GLY A 238 11.16 -18.64 20.35
C GLY A 238 12.54 -17.97 20.38
N TYR A 239 12.83 -17.00 19.52
CA TYR A 239 14.03 -16.18 19.65
C TYR A 239 13.80 -15.02 20.61
N HIS A 240 13.75 -15.31 21.92
CA HIS A 240 13.41 -14.31 22.95
C HIS A 240 14.32 -13.09 23.00
N LYS A 241 15.57 -13.19 22.51
CA LYS A 241 16.50 -12.06 22.41
C LYS A 241 16.18 -11.09 21.26
N ALA A 242 15.18 -11.38 20.43
CA ALA A 242 14.71 -10.46 19.39
C ALA A 242 14.11 -9.18 19.97
N LEU A 243 13.49 -9.28 21.15
CA LEU A 243 12.99 -8.14 21.91
C LEU A 243 13.92 -7.82 23.08
N ASN A 244 14.17 -6.54 23.29
CA ASN A 244 14.81 -6.03 24.49
C ASN A 244 13.78 -5.88 25.64
N GLN A 245 14.25 -5.49 26.82
CA GLN A 245 13.39 -5.37 28.01
C GLN A 245 12.24 -4.36 27.82
N ASN A 246 12.51 -3.18 27.25
CA ASN A 246 11.49 -2.16 27.02
C ASN A 246 10.41 -2.64 26.05
N GLU A 247 10.82 -3.32 24.98
CA GLU A 247 9.90 -3.90 23.99
C GLU A 247 9.03 -5.01 24.60
N VAL A 248 9.59 -5.82 25.51
CA VAL A 248 8.83 -6.84 26.27
C VAL A 248 7.86 -6.21 27.27
N GLU A 249 8.27 -5.15 27.96
CA GLU A 249 7.39 -4.36 28.84
C GLU A 249 6.21 -3.78 28.05
N GLY A 250 6.48 -3.18 26.89
CA GLY A 250 5.46 -2.67 25.98
C GLY A 250 4.47 -3.74 25.52
N MET A 251 4.97 -4.91 25.13
CA MET A 251 4.14 -6.06 24.76
C MET A 251 3.23 -6.49 25.93
N ASN A 252 3.75 -6.47 27.15
CA ASN A 252 2.98 -6.82 28.35
C ASN A 252 1.88 -5.81 28.63
N ILE A 253 2.14 -4.51 28.45
CA ILE A 253 1.12 -3.46 28.58
C ILE A 253 0.06 -3.66 27.50
N PHE A 254 0.45 -3.89 26.24
CA PHE A 254 -0.46 -4.09 25.11
C PHE A 254 -1.45 -5.24 25.33
N ARG A 255 -0.99 -6.36 25.89
CA ARG A 255 -1.82 -7.54 26.20
C ARG A 255 -2.48 -7.49 27.58
N SER A 256 -2.29 -6.43 28.34
CA SER A 256 -2.81 -6.33 29.72
C SER A 256 -4.32 -6.10 29.72
N PHE A 257 -4.96 -6.53 30.82
CA PHE A 257 -6.38 -6.22 31.08
C PHE A 257 -6.64 -4.75 31.41
N VAL A 258 -5.58 -3.96 31.64
CA VAL A 258 -5.64 -2.52 31.87
C VAL A 258 -5.75 -1.79 30.54
N ALA A 259 -4.78 -1.99 29.63
CA ALA A 259 -4.75 -1.30 28.34
C ALA A 259 -5.71 -1.91 27.29
N ARG A 260 -5.97 -3.22 27.35
CA ARG A 260 -6.96 -3.94 26.51
C ARG A 260 -6.75 -3.82 24.99
N CYS A 261 -5.57 -3.43 24.52
CA CYS A 261 -5.29 -3.24 23.10
C CYS A 261 -5.51 -4.54 22.29
N ALA A 262 -5.11 -5.67 22.88
CA ALA A 262 -5.21 -7.00 22.27
C ALA A 262 -6.65 -7.52 22.09
N GLU A 263 -7.66 -6.88 22.68
CA GLU A 263 -9.08 -7.27 22.51
C GLU A 263 -9.61 -6.96 21.10
N CYS A 264 -9.04 -5.94 20.46
CA CYS A 264 -9.34 -5.59 19.07
C CYS A 264 -8.16 -5.91 18.13
N HIS A 265 -6.94 -5.65 18.58
CA HIS A 265 -5.72 -5.85 17.80
C HIS A 265 -5.10 -7.22 18.09
N THR A 266 -5.80 -8.28 17.70
CA THR A 266 -5.41 -9.66 17.98
C THR A 266 -4.24 -10.12 17.11
N PRO A 267 -3.17 -10.70 17.67
CA PRO A 267 -2.09 -11.31 16.89
C PRO A 267 -2.61 -12.53 16.10
N PRO A 268 -1.95 -12.93 15.00
CA PRO A 268 -0.68 -12.39 14.51
C PRO A 268 -0.78 -11.14 13.63
N LEU A 269 -1.95 -10.80 13.09
CA LEU A 269 -2.09 -9.61 12.22
C LEU A 269 -2.35 -8.32 13.00
N PHE A 270 -2.53 -8.41 14.32
CA PHE A 270 -2.89 -7.28 15.18
C PHE A 270 -4.17 -6.58 14.71
N THR A 271 -5.13 -7.39 14.27
CA THR A 271 -6.49 -6.99 13.91
C THR A 271 -7.38 -8.20 14.00
N ASN A 272 -8.59 -8.01 14.54
CA ASN A 272 -9.68 -8.99 14.48
C ASN A 272 -10.61 -8.74 13.28
N GLN A 273 -10.33 -7.72 12.46
CA GLN A 273 -11.11 -7.28 11.30
C GLN A 273 -12.58 -6.90 11.60
N GLN A 274 -12.93 -6.71 12.87
CA GLN A 274 -14.25 -6.23 13.29
C GLN A 274 -14.35 -4.70 13.14
N PHE A 275 -15.54 -4.18 13.37
CA PHE A 275 -15.82 -2.75 13.32
C PHE A 275 -15.97 -2.21 14.74
N ALA A 276 -15.32 -1.08 15.02
CA ALA A 276 -15.41 -0.42 16.31
C ALA A 276 -15.61 1.08 16.11
N VAL A 277 -16.48 1.67 16.94
CA VAL A 277 -16.59 3.12 17.08
C VAL A 277 -15.68 3.54 18.21
N ILE A 278 -14.64 4.32 17.91
CA ILE A 278 -13.64 4.71 18.90
C ILE A 278 -13.75 6.17 19.34
N GLY A 279 -14.53 6.98 18.62
CA GLY A 279 -14.76 8.40 18.94
C GLY A 279 -13.57 9.29 18.58
N THR A 280 -12.73 8.88 17.64
CA THR A 280 -11.65 9.71 17.10
C THR A 280 -12.24 10.92 16.36
N PRO A 281 -11.72 12.13 16.58
CA PRO A 281 -12.23 13.32 15.92
C PRO A 281 -11.82 13.33 14.44
N GLU A 282 -12.62 13.98 13.61
CA GLU A 282 -12.23 14.26 12.23
C GLU A 282 -11.20 15.38 12.15
N ALA A 283 -10.53 15.50 11.00
CA ALA A 283 -9.70 16.67 10.73
C ALA A 283 -10.55 17.96 10.80
N GLU A 284 -9.92 19.07 11.20
CA GLU A 284 -10.60 20.35 11.37
C GLU A 284 -11.41 20.75 10.13
N GLY A 285 -12.69 21.08 10.34
CA GLY A 285 -13.62 21.48 9.29
C GLY A 285 -14.31 20.34 8.53
N LEU A 286 -13.95 19.07 8.80
CA LEU A 286 -14.66 17.92 8.24
C LEU A 286 -15.84 17.50 9.11
N ARG A 287 -16.89 16.99 8.46
CA ARG A 287 -18.03 16.36 9.14
C ARG A 287 -17.65 14.95 9.54
N LEU A 288 -18.26 14.45 10.62
CA LEU A 288 -18.10 13.06 11.04
C LEU A 288 -18.38 12.11 9.86
N ASP A 289 -17.40 11.26 9.57
CA ASP A 289 -17.55 10.19 8.60
C ASP A 289 -18.46 9.11 9.19
N PRO A 290 -19.57 8.74 8.51
CA PRO A 290 -20.50 7.74 9.04
C PRO A 290 -19.89 6.33 9.12
N GLY A 291 -18.75 6.08 8.46
CA GLY A 291 -18.04 4.80 8.50
C GLY A 291 -18.91 3.65 8.00
N ALA A 292 -18.91 2.54 8.74
CA ALA A 292 -19.64 1.33 8.42
C ALA A 292 -21.17 1.48 8.47
N GLN A 293 -21.73 2.59 8.97
CA GLN A 293 -23.18 2.83 8.92
C GLN A 293 -23.73 2.73 7.49
N ILE A 294 -23.04 3.29 6.50
CA ILE A 294 -23.56 3.34 5.12
C ILE A 294 -23.54 1.96 4.45
N PRO A 295 -22.42 1.22 4.42
CA PRO A 295 -22.38 -0.07 3.73
C PRO A 295 -23.24 -1.15 4.40
N PHE A 296 -23.41 -1.09 5.72
CA PHE A 296 -24.19 -2.07 6.47
C PHE A 296 -25.65 -1.64 6.72
N ASN A 297 -26.01 -0.40 6.41
CA ASN A 297 -27.32 0.19 6.68
C ASN A 297 -27.77 0.00 8.15
N ASP A 298 -26.84 0.24 9.08
CA ASP A 298 -27.04 0.06 10.52
C ASP A 298 -26.61 1.32 11.27
N THR A 299 -27.55 1.98 11.93
CA THR A 299 -27.30 3.22 12.67
C THR A 299 -26.41 3.02 13.90
N THR A 300 -26.32 1.79 14.42
CA THR A 300 -25.43 1.47 15.55
C THR A 300 -23.94 1.47 15.15
N LEU A 301 -23.65 1.41 13.85
CA LEU A 301 -22.30 1.45 13.28
C LEU A 301 -21.87 2.86 12.82
N ARG A 302 -22.57 3.91 13.25
CA ARG A 302 -22.19 5.30 12.96
C ARG A 302 -20.80 5.61 13.51
N GLY A 303 -19.89 6.02 12.62
CA GLY A 303 -18.49 6.29 12.95
C GLY A 303 -17.68 5.03 13.24
N ALA A 304 -18.20 3.85 12.91
CA ALA A 304 -17.47 2.59 13.09
C ALA A 304 -16.52 2.36 11.92
N PHE A 305 -15.29 1.99 12.23
CA PHE A 305 -14.29 1.61 11.23
C PHE A 305 -13.73 0.22 11.52
N LYS A 306 -13.34 -0.46 10.45
CA LYS A 306 -12.63 -1.74 10.53
C LYS A 306 -11.34 -1.54 11.30
N VAL A 307 -11.12 -2.35 12.33
CA VAL A 307 -9.87 -2.34 13.11
C VAL A 307 -8.69 -2.60 12.16
N PRO A 308 -7.77 -1.64 11.96
CA PRO A 308 -6.63 -1.84 11.06
C PRO A 308 -5.61 -2.80 11.65
N SER A 309 -4.85 -3.47 10.78
CA SER A 309 -3.64 -4.20 11.18
C SER A 309 -2.62 -3.21 11.75
N LEU A 310 -1.91 -3.60 12.81
CA LEU A 310 -0.78 -2.82 13.35
C LEU A 310 0.58 -3.29 12.80
N ARG A 311 0.60 -4.24 11.85
CA ARG A 311 1.81 -4.61 11.11
C ARG A 311 2.32 -3.40 10.33
N ASN A 312 3.63 -3.11 10.42
CA ASN A 312 4.26 -1.94 9.78
C ASN A 312 3.71 -0.57 10.21
N ILE A 313 3.04 -0.47 11.36
CA ILE A 313 2.43 0.79 11.83
C ILE A 313 3.45 1.92 12.06
N GLU A 314 4.73 1.60 12.27
CA GLU A 314 5.78 2.62 12.41
C GLU A 314 5.92 3.51 11.18
N ASN A 315 5.71 2.96 9.98
CA ASN A 315 6.00 3.61 8.70
C ASN A 315 4.76 4.20 8.00
N THR A 316 3.60 4.19 8.66
CA THR A 316 2.30 4.57 8.06
C THR A 316 1.67 5.78 8.74
N ALA A 317 2.48 6.66 9.33
CA ALA A 317 1.99 7.94 9.84
C ALA A 317 1.51 8.83 8.68
N PRO A 318 0.50 9.69 8.87
CA PRO A 318 -0.28 9.87 10.11
C PRO A 318 -1.36 8.80 10.30
N TYR A 319 -1.92 8.72 11.51
CA TYR A 319 -2.75 7.61 11.98
C TYR A 319 -4.25 7.92 11.99
N MET A 320 -5.04 6.84 12.05
CA MET A 320 -6.52 6.79 11.97
C MET A 320 -7.07 7.00 10.56
N HIS A 321 -8.39 6.82 10.42
CA HIS A 321 -9.08 6.90 9.12
C HIS A 321 -8.98 8.30 8.49
N SER A 322 -8.81 9.34 9.29
CA SER A 322 -8.69 10.74 8.87
C SER A 322 -7.27 11.31 8.99
N GLY A 323 -6.30 10.49 9.45
CA GLY A 323 -4.90 10.88 9.53
C GLY A 323 -4.62 12.05 10.49
N ASN A 324 -5.35 12.09 11.61
CA ASN A 324 -5.35 13.23 12.54
C ASN A 324 -4.24 13.17 13.62
N PHE A 325 -3.61 12.01 13.83
CA PHE A 325 -2.47 11.87 14.74
C PHE A 325 -1.16 11.71 13.97
N LYS A 326 -0.15 12.51 14.29
CA LYS A 326 1.15 12.52 13.59
C LYS A 326 2.10 11.45 14.11
N THR A 327 1.91 11.00 15.35
CA THR A 327 2.81 10.06 16.01
C THR A 327 2.07 8.89 16.65
N LEU A 328 2.75 7.75 16.79
CA LEU A 328 2.24 6.62 17.58
C LEU A 328 1.96 7.06 19.02
N ARG A 329 2.76 7.99 19.55
CA ARG A 329 2.62 8.50 20.91
C ARG A 329 1.31 9.25 21.11
N GLU A 330 0.92 10.10 20.15
CA GLU A 330 -0.40 10.77 20.13
C GLU A 330 -1.53 9.74 19.99
N THR A 331 -1.33 8.70 19.18
CA THR A 331 -2.33 7.64 18.98
C THR A 331 -2.58 6.84 20.26
N VAL A 332 -1.53 6.41 20.97
CA VAL A 332 -1.71 5.70 22.25
C VAL A 332 -2.21 6.63 23.36
N GLN A 333 -1.85 7.93 23.31
CA GLN A 333 -2.39 8.92 24.23
C GLN A 333 -3.90 9.07 24.08
N PHE A 334 -4.42 9.12 22.85
CA PHE A 334 -5.85 9.18 22.58
C PHE A 334 -6.62 8.04 23.29
N TYR A 335 -6.10 6.81 23.25
CA TYR A 335 -6.73 5.71 23.98
C TYR A 335 -6.60 5.86 25.51
N ASN A 336 -5.56 6.52 26.00
CA ASN A 336 -5.33 6.76 27.42
C ASN A 336 -6.22 7.87 28.00
N ASP A 337 -6.58 8.86 27.20
CA ASP A 337 -7.42 10.01 27.59
C ASP A 337 -8.89 9.63 27.86
N GLY A 338 -9.27 8.39 27.58
CA GLY A 338 -10.51 7.79 28.04
C GLY A 338 -11.56 7.59 26.96
N ARG A 339 -12.60 6.83 27.34
CA ARG A 339 -13.65 6.38 26.40
C ARG A 339 -14.48 7.55 25.89
N GLY A 340 -14.39 7.84 24.59
CA GLY A 340 -15.23 8.83 23.91
C GLY A 340 -14.92 10.28 24.29
N HIS A 341 -13.77 10.56 24.91
CA HIS A 341 -13.39 11.90 25.36
C HIS A 341 -13.34 12.95 24.23
N ALA A 342 -13.09 12.51 22.99
CA ALA A 342 -13.00 13.38 21.81
C ALA A 342 -14.24 13.35 20.90
N VAL A 343 -15.34 12.71 21.32
CA VAL A 343 -16.59 12.69 20.54
C VAL A 343 -17.14 14.12 20.45
N PRO A 344 -17.47 14.62 19.23
CA PRO A 344 -18.09 15.93 19.09
C PRO A 344 -19.42 16.02 19.86
N LYS A 345 -19.67 17.16 20.52
CA LYS A 345 -20.85 17.36 21.40
C LYS A 345 -22.21 17.13 20.73
N ASN A 346 -22.26 17.21 19.40
CA ASN A 346 -23.46 17.06 18.59
C ASN A 346 -23.57 15.70 17.89
N GLU A 347 -22.69 14.75 18.20
CA GLU A 347 -22.71 13.40 17.66
C GLU A 347 -23.09 12.40 18.76
N ASP A 348 -24.02 11.50 18.46
CA ASP A 348 -24.40 10.39 19.33
C ASP A 348 -23.81 9.10 18.77
N LEU A 349 -22.78 8.58 19.45
CA LEU A 349 -21.95 7.46 18.99
C LEU A 349 -21.92 6.34 20.03
N ILE A 350 -22.14 5.11 19.55
CA ILE A 350 -22.05 3.91 20.40
C ILE A 350 -20.58 3.49 20.53
N ILE A 351 -19.85 4.18 21.41
CA ILE A 351 -18.42 3.90 21.61
C ILE A 351 -18.21 2.46 22.07
N HIS A 352 -17.28 1.76 21.45
CA HIS A 352 -16.99 0.37 21.72
C HIS A 352 -16.59 0.15 23.19
N TRP A 353 -17.16 -0.88 23.84
CA TRP A 353 -17.07 -1.07 25.29
C TRP A 353 -15.70 -1.52 25.81
N HIS A 354 -14.84 -2.04 24.94
CA HIS A 354 -13.46 -2.37 25.29
C HIS A 354 -12.57 -1.12 25.45
N ILE A 355 -12.99 0.03 24.91
CA ILE A 355 -12.32 1.31 25.15
C ILE A 355 -12.74 1.79 26.54
N TRP A 356 -11.75 2.13 27.34
CA TRP A 356 -11.89 2.44 28.76
C TRP A 356 -10.83 3.48 29.14
N GLU A 357 -10.66 3.79 30.42
CA GLU A 357 -9.68 4.72 30.98
C GLU A 357 -8.48 3.97 31.61
N PRO A 358 -7.48 3.53 30.82
CA PRO A 358 -6.40 2.70 31.35
C PRO A 358 -5.47 3.45 32.31
N ASN A 359 -5.45 4.79 32.27
CA ASN A 359 -4.64 5.65 33.13
C ASN A 359 -3.15 5.22 33.18
N LEU A 360 -2.61 4.89 32.02
CA LEU A 360 -1.21 4.54 31.82
C LEU A 360 -0.33 5.76 32.08
N THR A 361 0.83 5.52 32.68
CA THR A 361 1.88 6.51 32.86
C THR A 361 2.57 6.86 31.55
N GLU A 362 3.23 8.02 31.49
CA GLU A 362 4.06 8.43 30.35
C GLU A 362 5.10 7.35 29.96
N TYR A 363 5.70 6.72 30.97
CA TYR A 363 6.64 5.61 30.77
C TYR A 363 5.98 4.42 30.07
N GLU A 364 4.78 4.00 30.51
CA GLU A 364 4.05 2.87 29.91
C GLU A 364 3.61 3.17 28.48
N LEU A 365 3.24 4.41 28.18
CA LEU A 365 2.91 4.83 26.82
C LEU A 365 4.13 4.80 25.90
N ASP A 366 5.30 5.19 26.38
CA ASP A 366 6.55 5.04 25.64
C ASP A 366 6.92 3.57 25.40
N ARG A 367 6.74 2.70 26.41
CA ARG A 367 6.93 1.25 26.25
C ARG A 367 5.95 0.64 25.24
N LEU A 368 4.69 1.06 25.23
CA LEU A 368 3.73 0.65 24.19
C LEU A 368 4.21 1.03 22.80
N VAL A 369 4.71 2.26 22.61
CA VAL A 369 5.28 2.70 21.33
C VAL A 369 6.50 1.85 20.96
N ASP A 370 7.39 1.55 21.90
CA ASP A 370 8.54 0.67 21.66
C ASP A 370 8.09 -0.70 21.14
N PHE A 371 7.03 -1.28 21.73
CA PHE A 371 6.45 -2.54 21.25
C PHE A 371 5.84 -2.44 19.85
N LEU A 372 5.06 -1.39 19.55
CA LEU A 372 4.44 -1.23 18.23
C LEU A 372 5.47 -1.19 17.09
N LYS A 373 6.65 -0.60 17.34
CA LYS A 373 7.76 -0.59 16.37
C LYS A 373 8.37 -1.96 16.12
N THR A 374 8.18 -2.91 17.03
CA THR A 374 8.65 -4.30 16.83
C THR A 374 7.84 -5.06 15.78
N LEU A 375 6.71 -4.50 15.33
CA LEU A 375 5.80 -5.07 14.34
C LEU A 375 6.19 -4.70 12.90
N THR A 376 7.30 -3.96 12.74
CA THR A 376 7.84 -3.54 11.44
C THR A 376 8.66 -4.66 10.79
N ASP A 377 8.31 -4.98 9.54
CA ASP A 377 9.04 -5.88 8.65
C ASP A 377 8.84 -5.46 7.19
N GLU A 378 9.95 -5.09 6.57
CA GLU A 378 10.04 -4.72 5.15
C GLU A 378 11.04 -5.63 4.42
N SER A 379 11.40 -6.78 5.00
CA SER A 379 12.40 -7.68 4.43
C SER A 379 12.01 -8.26 3.06
N PHE A 380 10.71 -8.27 2.75
CA PHE A 380 10.15 -8.69 1.47
C PHE A 380 9.61 -7.52 0.62
N MET A 381 10.16 -6.31 0.80
CA MET A 381 9.85 -5.16 -0.04
C MET A 381 10.06 -5.51 -1.53
N PRO A 382 9.04 -5.38 -2.39
CA PRO A 382 9.18 -5.67 -3.81
C PRO A 382 10.02 -4.61 -4.53
N SER A 383 10.65 -5.00 -5.63
CA SER A 383 11.38 -4.08 -6.50
C SER A 383 10.43 -3.17 -7.27
N ILE A 384 10.65 -1.86 -7.18
CA ILE A 384 9.99 -0.87 -8.04
C ILE A 384 10.52 -1.07 -9.47
N PRO A 385 9.66 -1.25 -10.49
CA PRO A 385 10.11 -1.32 -11.88
C PRO A 385 10.87 -0.05 -12.28
N GLU A 386 12.02 -0.16 -12.93
CA GLU A 386 12.72 1.01 -13.50
C GLU A 386 12.08 1.48 -14.81
N THR A 387 11.55 0.54 -15.58
CA THR A 387 10.80 0.74 -16.82
C THR A 387 9.43 0.09 -16.70
N LEU A 388 8.43 0.68 -17.35
CA LEU A 388 7.06 0.17 -17.37
C LEU A 388 6.65 -0.25 -18.78
N PRO A 389 5.79 -1.27 -18.96
CA PRO A 389 5.33 -1.72 -20.27
C PRO A 389 4.67 -0.64 -21.12
N SER A 390 4.04 0.37 -20.50
CA SER A 390 3.45 1.52 -21.19
C SER A 390 4.47 2.51 -21.76
N GLY A 391 5.74 2.45 -21.33
CA GLY A 391 6.75 3.45 -21.60
C GLY A 391 6.66 4.71 -20.71
N LEU A 392 5.69 4.78 -19.81
CA LEU A 392 5.59 5.84 -18.81
C LEU A 392 6.61 5.63 -17.69
N LYS A 393 6.82 6.66 -16.86
CA LYS A 393 7.62 6.55 -15.63
C LYS A 393 6.75 5.98 -14.51
N PRO A 394 7.32 5.12 -13.63
CA PRO A 394 6.66 4.71 -12.39
C PRO A 394 6.13 5.91 -11.60
N ALA A 395 4.86 5.88 -11.21
CA ALA A 395 4.25 6.93 -10.41
C ALA A 395 4.20 6.50 -8.93
N ILE A 396 5.02 7.14 -8.09
CA ILE A 396 5.19 6.88 -6.65
C ILE A 396 5.03 8.14 -5.81
#